data_AF-A0A838CII5-F1
#
_entry.id   AF-A0A838CII5-F1
#
_cell.length_a   1.000
_cell.length_b   1.000
_cell.length_c   1.000
_cell.angle_alpha   90.00
_cell.angle_beta   90.00
_cell.angle_gamma   90.00
#
_symmetry.space_group_name_H-M   'P 1'
#
loop_
_entity.id
_entity.type
_entity.pdbx_description
1 polymer ?
#
loop_
_entity_poly.entity_id
_entity_poly.type
_entity_poly.pdbx_seq_one_letter_code
_entity_poly.pdbx_strand_id
1 'polypeptide(L)'
;MTVPISTLNPGEEKQYIGCWCEIAGVDGFLGIYEGDYLGGRVKVPNEHTPLYPGTDRIVIRTDIPRAWTPTGQPPTKENPPT
;
A
#
# COMPACT_ATOMS: atom_id res chain seq x y z
N MET A 1 -7.06 4.41 11.04
CA MET A 1 -7.84 5.03 9.95
C MET A 1 -7.44 4.38 8.65
N THR A 2 -8.36 4.33 7.68
CA THR A 2 -8.11 3.76 6.34
C THR A 2 -8.50 4.77 5.27
N VAL A 3 -7.92 4.64 4.07
CA VAL A 3 -8.15 5.55 2.95
C VAL A 3 -8.36 4.75 1.66
N PRO A 4 -9.57 4.70 1.09
CA PRO A 4 -9.79 4.11 -0.23
C PRO A 4 -9.12 4.95 -1.32
N ILE A 5 -8.33 4.32 -2.19
CA ILE A 5 -7.61 5.06 -3.25
C ILE A 5 -8.56 5.78 -4.20
N SER A 6 -9.73 5.19 -4.48
CA SER A 6 -10.76 5.77 -5.34
C SER A 6 -11.34 7.10 -4.86
N THR A 7 -11.10 7.47 -3.59
CA THR A 7 -11.53 8.77 -3.03
C THR A 7 -10.49 9.88 -3.20
N LEU A 8 -9.30 9.55 -3.69
CA LEU A 8 -8.20 10.49 -3.87
C LEU A 8 -8.29 11.19 -5.22
N ASN A 9 -7.86 12.45 -5.26
CA ASN A 9 -7.66 13.14 -6.53
C ASN A 9 -6.48 12.52 -7.29
N PRO A 10 -6.47 12.62 -8.64
CA PRO A 10 -5.35 12.11 -9.43
C PRO A 10 -4.00 12.67 -8.96
N GLY A 11 -3.07 11.78 -8.63
CA GLY A 11 -1.72 12.12 -8.15
C GLY A 11 -1.57 12.09 -6.63
N GLU A 12 -2.65 12.19 -5.85
CA GLU A 12 -2.61 12.12 -4.39
C GLU A 12 -2.27 10.70 -3.91
N GLU A 13 -2.60 9.68 -4.69
CA GLU A 13 -2.27 8.28 -4.37
C GLU A 13 -0.76 8.04 -4.21
N LYS A 14 0.07 8.83 -4.89
CA LYS A 14 1.54 8.72 -4.83
C LYS A 14 2.11 8.95 -3.43
N GLN A 15 1.42 9.73 -2.60
CA GLN A 15 1.85 9.95 -1.21
C GLN A 15 1.74 8.68 -0.36
N TYR A 16 0.94 7.69 -0.78
CA TYR A 16 0.70 6.45 -0.04
C TYR A 16 1.57 5.28 -0.52
N ILE A 17 2.48 5.50 -1.48
CA ILE A 17 3.45 4.48 -1.89
C ILE A 17 4.24 4.01 -0.65
N GLY A 18 4.37 2.68 -0.52
CA GLY A 18 5.00 2.02 0.61
C GLY A 18 4.10 1.85 1.84
N CYS A 19 2.86 2.34 1.83
CA CYS A 19 1.88 2.01 2.87
C CYS A 19 1.35 0.58 2.71
N TRP A 20 0.91 0.00 3.82
CA TRP A 20 0.09 -1.20 3.79
C TRP A 20 -1.28 -0.90 3.18
N CYS A 21 -1.87 -1.88 2.51
CA CYS A 21 -3.19 -1.80 1.92
C CYS A 21 -3.88 -3.16 1.91
N GLU A 22 -5.21 -3.12 1.89
CA GLU A 22 -6.08 -4.28 1.73
C GLU A 22 -6.75 -4.23 0.35
N ILE A 23 -7.22 -5.38 -0.11
CA ILE A 23 -8.03 -5.49 -1.32
C ILE A 23 -9.47 -5.78 -0.90
N ALA A 24 -10.38 -4.86 -1.22
CA ALA A 24 -11.79 -5.01 -0.93
C ALA A 24 -12.35 -6.31 -1.54
N GLY A 25 -13.06 -7.09 -0.73
CA GLY A 25 -13.60 -8.40 -1.09
C GLY A 25 -12.60 -9.55 -1.01
N VAL A 26 -11.40 -9.35 -0.44
CA VAL A 26 -10.45 -10.40 -0.10
C VAL A 26 -10.11 -10.31 1.38
N ASP A 27 -10.78 -11.12 2.20
CA ASP A 27 -10.59 -11.11 3.65
C ASP A 27 -9.18 -11.54 4.05
N GLY A 28 -8.57 -10.79 4.98
CA GLY A 28 -7.25 -11.10 5.53
C GLY A 28 -6.07 -10.78 4.60
N PHE A 29 -6.31 -10.18 3.43
CA PHE A 29 -5.24 -9.80 2.54
C PHE A 29 -4.58 -8.48 3.00
N LEU A 30 -3.25 -8.50 3.13
CA LEU A 30 -2.45 -7.31 3.39
C LEU A 30 -1.25 -7.26 2.43
N GLY A 31 -1.23 -6.22 1.59
CA GLY A 31 -0.17 -5.96 0.62
C GLY A 31 0.43 -4.57 0.78
N ILE A 32 1.53 -4.31 0.10
CA ILE A 32 2.21 -3.02 0.08
C ILE A 32 1.80 -2.29 -1.19
N TYR A 33 1.27 -1.09 -1.06
CA TYR A 33 0.90 -0.27 -2.21
C TYR A 33 2.15 0.29 -2.89
N GLU A 34 2.40 -0.07 -4.15
CA GLU A 34 3.56 0.37 -4.94
C GLU A 34 3.23 1.49 -5.94
N GLY A 35 1.96 1.91 -6.04
CA GLY A 35 1.57 3.00 -6.92
C GLY A 35 1.26 2.58 -8.36
N ASP A 36 1.48 3.52 -9.28
CA ASP A 36 0.69 3.69 -10.50
C ASP A 36 1.22 2.94 -11.74
N TYR A 37 1.65 1.68 -11.57
CA TYR A 37 1.72 0.79 -12.73
C TYR A 37 0.33 0.18 -12.93
N LEU A 38 -0.39 0.66 -13.95
CA LEU A 38 -1.75 0.22 -14.34
C LEU A 38 -2.85 0.48 -13.29
N GLY A 39 -2.78 1.57 -12.53
CA GLY A 39 -3.86 1.96 -11.62
C GLY A 39 -3.85 1.22 -10.27
N GLY A 40 -2.69 0.74 -9.81
CA GLY A 40 -2.54 0.27 -8.43
C GLY A 40 -1.84 -1.07 -8.34
N ARG A 41 -0.52 -1.03 -8.42
CA ARG A 41 0.33 -2.18 -8.16
C ARG A 41 0.40 -2.43 -6.65
N VAL A 42 0.10 -3.66 -6.24
CA VAL A 42 0.18 -4.10 -4.84
C VAL A 42 1.16 -5.26 -4.73
N LYS A 43 2.19 -5.10 -3.90
CA LYS A 43 3.15 -6.17 -3.61
C LYS A 43 2.67 -7.00 -2.43
N VAL A 44 2.53 -8.31 -2.62
CA VAL A 44 2.33 -9.23 -1.49
C VAL A 44 3.69 -9.55 -0.86
N PRO A 45 3.84 -9.41 0.47
CA PRO A 45 5.02 -9.91 1.15
C PRO A 45 5.23 -11.39 0.85
N ASN A 46 6.47 -11.79 0.53
CA ASN A 46 6.87 -13.17 0.20
C ASN A 46 6.38 -13.72 -1.15
N GLU A 47 5.64 -12.97 -1.97
CA GLU A 47 5.31 -13.40 -3.34
C GLU A 47 6.19 -12.70 -4.38
N HIS A 48 6.54 -13.42 -5.45
CA HIS A 48 7.31 -12.85 -6.54
C HIS A 48 6.46 -11.93 -7.43
N THR A 49 5.19 -12.28 -7.66
CA THR A 49 4.32 -11.58 -8.59
C THR A 49 3.51 -10.50 -7.88
N PRO A 50 3.53 -9.24 -8.34
CA PRO A 50 2.64 -8.21 -7.83
C PRO A 50 1.20 -8.44 -8.31
N LEU A 51 0.24 -7.96 -7.53
CA LEU A 51 -1.15 -7.90 -7.92
C LEU A 51 -1.46 -6.53 -8.56
N TYR A 52 -2.41 -6.54 -9.49
CA TYR A 52 -2.92 -5.35 -10.15
C TYR A 52 -4.44 -5.24 -9.95
N PRO A 53 -4.91 -5.07 -8.69
CA PRO A 53 -6.31 -4.76 -8.45
C PRO A 53 -6.68 -3.40 -9.05
N GLY A 54 -7.95 -3.23 -9.43
CA GLY A 54 -8.46 -1.90 -9.78
C GLY A 54 -8.36 -0.94 -8.58
N THR A 55 -8.14 0.34 -8.85
CA THR A 55 -8.04 1.40 -7.82
C THR A 55 -9.23 1.41 -6.86
N ASP A 56 -10.41 1.05 -7.35
CA ASP A 56 -11.68 0.95 -6.60
C ASP A 56 -11.65 -0.11 -5.50
N ARG A 57 -10.73 -1.07 -5.59
CA ARG A 57 -10.60 -2.15 -4.62
C ARG A 57 -9.49 -1.93 -3.60
N ILE A 58 -8.64 -0.91 -3.75
CA ILE A 58 -7.48 -0.72 -2.88
C ILE A 58 -7.83 0.21 -1.71
N VAL A 59 -7.63 -0.30 -0.50
CA VAL A 59 -7.85 0.44 0.75
C VAL A 59 -6.55 0.57 1.52
N ILE A 60 -5.99 1.78 1.62
CA ILE A 60 -4.74 2.05 2.33
C ILE A 60 -4.97 2.00 3.85
N ARG A 61 -4.09 1.31 4.56
CA ARG A 61 -4.04 1.21 6.04
C ARG A 61 -3.11 2.28 6.61
N THR A 62 -3.62 3.49 6.83
CA THR A 62 -2.84 4.62 7.40
C THR A 62 -2.70 4.53 8.93
N ASP A 63 -3.39 3.58 9.56
CA ASP A 63 -3.22 3.21 10.97
C ASP A 63 -1.94 2.42 11.27
N ILE A 64 -1.33 1.81 10.25
CA ILE A 64 -0.13 0.99 10.43
C ILE A 64 1.08 1.80 9.93
N PRO A 65 2.24 1.72 10.61
CA PRO A 65 3.48 2.26 10.08
C PRO A 65 3.74 1.76 8.66
N ARG A 66 4.32 2.62 7.83
CA ARG A 66 4.60 2.27 6.44
C ARG A 66 5.48 1.04 6.35
N ALA A 67 5.15 0.17 5.39
CA ALA A 67 5.99 -0.98 5.07
C ALA A 67 7.33 -0.50 4.50
N TRP A 68 7.27 0.48 3.59
CA TRP A 68 8.41 1.09 2.88
C TRP A 68 8.29 2.62 2.86
N THR A 69 9.42 3.29 2.62
CA THR A 69 9.45 4.69 2.23
C THR A 69 8.69 4.87 0.90
N PRO A 70 8.23 6.10 0.58
CA PRO A 70 7.66 6.41 -0.73
C PRO A 70 8.58 6.11 -1.91
N THR A 71 9.89 5.99 -1.66
CA THR A 71 10.90 5.61 -2.65
C THR A 71 11.06 4.09 -2.83
N GLY A 72 10.26 3.27 -2.14
CA GLY A 72 10.25 1.82 -2.27
C GLY A 72 11.34 1.10 -1.48
N GLN A 73 11.93 1.75 -0.46
CA GLN A 73 12.93 1.14 0.41
C GLN A 73 12.31 0.77 1.76
N PRO A 74 12.69 -0.35 2.39
CA PRO A 74 12.28 -0.60 3.77
C PRO A 74 12.77 0.52 4.68
N PRO A 75 11.98 0.94 5.69
CA PRO A 75 12.44 1.91 6.66
C PRO A 75 13.72 1.40 7.30
N THR A 76 14.73 2.27 7.41
CA THR A 76 16.00 2.01 8.08
C THR A 76 15.75 1.89 9.59
N LYS A 77 15.17 0.77 10.05
CA LYS A 77 14.89 0.40 11.45
C LYS A 77 14.57 1.59 12.38
N GLU A 78 13.30 1.77 12.74
CA GLU A 78 13.02 2.31 14.07
C GLU A 78 13.55 1.28 15.08
N ASN A 79 14.56 1.66 15.86
CA ASN A 79 14.89 0.91 17.08
C ASN A 79 13.58 0.75 17.86
N PRO A 80 13.26 -0.44 18.40
CA PRO A 80 12.19 -0.52 19.37
C PRO A 80 12.53 0.47 20.49
N PRO A 81 11.55 1.23 21.03
CA PRO A 81 11.81 2.04 22.20
C PRO A 81 12.38 1.12 23.28
N THR A 82 13.61 1.42 23.73
CA THR A 82 14.25 0.81 24.90
C THR A 82 13.45 1.06 26.16
#